data_AF-A0A1Y1M6F0-F1
#
_entry.id   AF-A0A1Y1M6F0-F1
#
_cell.length_a   1.000
_cell.length_b   1.000
_cell.length_c   1.000
_cell.angle_alpha   90.00
_cell.angle_beta   90.00
_cell.angle_gamma   90.00
#
_symmetry.space_group_name_H-M   'P 1'
#
loop_
_entity.id
_entity.type
_entity.pdbx_description
1 polymer ?
#
loop_
_entity_poly.entity_id
_entity_poly.type
_entity_poly.pdbx_seq_one_letter_code
_entity_poly.pdbx_strand_id
1 'polypeptide(L)'
;TKADLTDVSIRNSAWDRLLFSSFQIGTDVFFYYPARATIELHAKYSTQPVYFYLFGYRGSYTHLSDYGDTSYNYGVVHSDDIVYLLSDAQLALHNSTTTDIQMRTVMTTLIDNFAKRGDPTSKLDRFITQKWEPVKRNKFSYYAIMGPNDLRTESTLY
;
A
#
# COMPACT_ATOMS: atom_id res chain seq x y z
N THR A 1 9.65 7.72 -0.66
CA THR A 1 10.84 6.94 -0.28
C THR A 1 11.26 6.19 -1.53
N LYS A 2 12.45 6.47 -2.05
CA LYS A 2 13.02 5.73 -3.19
C LYS A 2 12.85 4.24 -2.90
N ALA A 3 12.37 3.45 -3.87
CA ALA A 3 12.65 2.03 -3.84
C ALA A 3 14.16 1.91 -3.66
N ASP A 4 14.58 1.42 -2.50
CA ASP A 4 15.97 1.32 -2.15
C ASP A 4 16.56 0.18 -3.00
N LEU A 5 17.00 0.55 -4.20
CA LEU A 5 17.75 -0.30 -5.11
C LEU A 5 19.20 -0.51 -4.62
N THR A 6 19.53 -0.15 -3.36
CA THR A 6 20.88 -0.26 -2.80
C THR A 6 21.07 -1.41 -1.82
N ASP A 7 20.14 -2.36 -1.73
CA ASP A 7 20.53 -3.70 -1.25
C ASP A 7 21.36 -4.41 -2.34
N VAL A 8 22.64 -4.04 -2.37
CA VAL A 8 23.71 -4.48 -3.27
C VAL A 8 24.04 -5.97 -3.11
N SER A 9 23.25 -6.75 -2.36
CA SER A 9 23.48 -8.17 -2.14
C SER A 9 22.68 -9.12 -3.05
N ILE A 10 21.75 -8.63 -3.89
CA ILE A 10 20.99 -9.48 -4.81
C ILE A 10 21.70 -9.60 -6.15
N ARG A 11 22.01 -10.85 -6.53
CA ARG A 11 22.84 -11.26 -7.66
C ARG A 11 22.32 -10.68 -8.98
N ASN A 12 23.26 -10.16 -9.78
CA ASN A 12 23.04 -9.39 -11.01
C ASN A 12 22.69 -10.23 -12.27
N SER A 13 21.92 -11.32 -12.16
CA SER A 13 21.64 -12.15 -13.35
C SER A 13 20.63 -11.48 -14.29
N ALA A 14 20.72 -11.79 -15.59
CA ALA A 14 19.72 -11.34 -16.56
C ALA A 14 18.32 -11.89 -16.25
N TRP A 15 18.26 -13.07 -15.63
CA TRP A 15 17.02 -13.73 -15.23
C TRP A 15 16.30 -13.00 -14.11
N ASP A 16 17.03 -12.53 -13.10
CA ASP A 16 16.44 -11.78 -11.99
C ASP A 16 15.80 -10.49 -12.49
N ARG A 17 16.49 -9.76 -13.38
CA ARG A 17 15.92 -8.56 -14.01
C ARG A 17 14.65 -8.86 -14.80
N LEU A 18 14.66 -9.93 -15.61
CA LEU A 18 13.50 -10.33 -16.39
C LEU A 18 12.31 -10.72 -15.50
N LEU A 19 12.59 -11.43 -14.40
CA LEU A 19 11.59 -11.82 -13.41
C LEU A 19 10.94 -10.59 -12.75
N PHE A 20 11.74 -9.66 -12.24
CA PHE A 20 11.23 -8.42 -11.64
C PHE A 20 10.45 -7.57 -12.63
N SER A 21 10.93 -7.43 -13.87
CA SER A 21 10.18 -6.73 -14.93
C SER A 21 8.84 -7.41 -15.23
N SER A 22 8.79 -8.74 -15.20
CA SER A 22 7.53 -9.49 -15.40
C SER A 22 6.53 -9.22 -14.28
N PHE A 23 6.99 -9.15 -13.02
CA PHE A 23 6.13 -8.77 -11.89
C PHE A 23 5.65 -7.33 -11.98
N GLN A 24 6.51 -6.38 -12.36
CA GLN A 24 6.11 -4.99 -12.56
C GLN A 24 5.02 -4.85 -13.63
N ILE A 25 5.19 -5.50 -14.78
CA ILE A 25 4.16 -5.53 -15.83
C ILE A 25 2.87 -6.16 -15.31
N GLY A 26 2.96 -7.24 -14.53
CA GLY A 26 1.81 -7.86 -13.88
C GLY A 26 1.07 -6.90 -12.95
N THR A 27 1.78 -6.20 -12.06
CA THR A 27 1.22 -5.17 -11.17
C THR A 27 0.51 -4.07 -11.96
N ASP A 28 1.15 -3.58 -13.03
CA ASP A 28 0.60 -2.52 -13.86
C ASP A 28 -0.70 -2.95 -14.55
N VAL A 29 -0.70 -4.11 -15.19
CA VAL A 29 -1.81 -4.61 -16.00
C VAL A 29 -2.99 -5.07 -15.15
N PHE A 30 -2.74 -5.83 -14.08
CA PHE A 30 -3.81 -6.46 -13.31
C PHE A 30 -4.39 -5.56 -12.22
N PHE A 31 -3.61 -4.62 -11.67
CA PHE A 31 -4.02 -3.85 -10.50
C PHE A 31 -3.93 -2.35 -10.71
N TYR A 32 -2.74 -1.81 -11.00
CA TYR A 32 -2.52 -0.37 -10.93
C TYR A 32 -3.26 0.41 -12.01
N TYR A 33 -3.09 0.05 -13.29
CA TYR A 33 -3.75 0.75 -14.41
C TYR A 33 -5.29 0.74 -14.29
N PRO A 34 -5.97 -0.41 -14.11
CA PRO A 34 -7.42 -0.42 -14.00
C PRO A 34 -7.92 0.34 -12.75
N ALA A 35 -7.23 0.25 -11.61
CA ALA A 35 -7.61 0.97 -10.40
C ALA A 35 -7.46 2.49 -10.58
N ARG A 36 -6.38 2.94 -11.23
CA ARG A 36 -6.17 4.35 -11.57
C ARG A 36 -7.22 4.87 -12.55
N ALA A 37 -7.48 4.15 -13.64
CA ALA A 37 -8.50 4.55 -14.60
C ALA A 37 -9.88 4.65 -13.93
N THR A 38 -10.19 3.72 -13.03
CA THR A 38 -11.42 3.72 -12.25
C THR A 38 -11.52 4.95 -11.36
N ILE A 39 -10.48 5.29 -10.60
CA ILE A 39 -10.54 6.44 -9.69
C ILE A 39 -10.58 7.77 -10.46
N GLU A 40 -9.88 7.89 -11.59
CA GLU A 40 -9.95 9.10 -12.43
C GLU A 40 -11.35 9.31 -13.02
N LEU A 41 -12.03 8.24 -13.42
CA LEU A 41 -13.43 8.28 -13.86
C LEU A 41 -14.36 8.67 -12.71
N HIS A 42 -14.22 8.06 -11.53
CA HIS A 42 -15.03 8.41 -10.36
C HIS A 42 -14.78 9.86 -9.94
N ALA A 43 -13.54 10.35 -9.90
CA ALA A 43 -13.22 11.74 -9.58
C ALA A 43 -13.77 12.73 -10.61
N LYS A 44 -14.03 12.30 -11.84
CA LYS A 44 -14.61 13.14 -12.90
C LYS A 44 -16.13 13.26 -12.79
N TYR A 45 -16.82 12.21 -12.37
CA TYR A 45 -18.29 12.12 -12.47
C TYR A 45 -19.02 11.96 -11.13
N SER A 46 -18.34 11.50 -10.08
CA SER A 46 -18.91 11.40 -8.73
C SER A 46 -19.12 12.78 -8.12
N THR A 47 -20.24 12.95 -7.41
CA THR A 47 -20.48 14.10 -6.54
C THR A 47 -19.90 13.90 -5.14
N GLN A 48 -19.48 12.68 -4.81
CA GLN A 48 -18.85 12.32 -3.55
C GLN A 48 -17.32 12.26 -3.67
N PRO A 49 -16.57 12.59 -2.60
CA PRO A 49 -15.11 12.46 -2.58
C PRO A 49 -14.67 11.02 -2.84
N VAL A 50 -13.58 10.85 -3.58
CA VAL A 50 -13.02 9.54 -3.93
C VAL A 50 -11.57 9.49 -3.48
N TYR A 51 -11.19 8.43 -2.77
CA TYR A 51 -9.89 8.30 -2.14
C TYR A 51 -9.13 7.12 -2.75
N PHE A 52 -7.83 7.29 -2.96
CA PHE A 52 -6.94 6.27 -3.52
C PHE A 52 -5.66 6.21 -2.69
N TYR A 53 -5.19 5.01 -2.35
CA TYR A 53 -3.95 4.80 -1.61
C TYR A 53 -3.03 3.85 -2.35
N LEU A 54 -1.74 3.94 -2.01
CA LEU A 54 -0.74 2.95 -2.35
C LEU A 54 -0.13 2.46 -1.04
N PHE A 55 -0.21 1.15 -0.81
CA PHE A 55 0.38 0.51 0.34
C PHE A 55 1.79 0.01 0.00
N GLY A 56 2.76 0.40 0.81
CA GLY A 56 4.18 0.10 0.57
C GLY A 56 4.94 -0.29 1.83
N TYR A 57 4.24 -0.57 2.93
CA TYR A 57 4.86 -1.07 4.15
C TYR A 57 5.05 -2.59 4.09
N ARG A 58 6.30 -3.05 4.20
CA ARG A 58 6.62 -4.48 4.31
C ARG A 58 6.76 -4.84 5.80
N GLY A 59 5.85 -5.69 6.27
CA GLY A 59 5.81 -6.17 7.65
C GLY A 59 6.82 -7.24 8.00
N SER A 60 6.71 -7.75 9.24
CA SER A 60 7.37 -9.00 9.64
C SER A 60 6.77 -10.25 8.98
N TYR A 61 5.51 -10.15 8.55
CA TYR A 61 4.78 -11.17 7.80
C TYR A 61 4.46 -10.66 6.39
N THR A 62 4.41 -11.59 5.44
CA THR A 62 4.04 -11.35 4.05
C THR A 62 3.26 -12.56 3.55
N HIS A 63 2.17 -12.36 2.83
CA HIS A 63 1.37 -13.44 2.23
C HIS A 63 2.17 -14.28 1.23
N LEU A 64 3.33 -13.79 0.80
CA LEU A 64 4.27 -14.59 0.02
C LEU A 64 4.69 -15.87 0.74
N SER A 65 4.70 -15.90 2.08
CA SER A 65 5.04 -17.11 2.84
C SER A 65 4.06 -18.25 2.67
N ASP A 66 2.82 -17.95 2.25
CA ASP A 66 1.77 -18.97 2.08
C ASP A 66 1.70 -19.53 0.66
N TYR A 67 2.08 -18.72 -0.33
CA TYR A 67 1.81 -19.01 -1.74
C TYR A 67 3.02 -18.90 -2.67
N GLY A 68 4.19 -18.54 -2.17
CA GLY A 68 5.34 -18.26 -3.02
C GLY A 68 6.70 -18.54 -2.40
N ASP A 69 7.72 -18.03 -3.09
CA ASP A 69 9.12 -18.22 -2.74
C ASP A 69 9.60 -17.08 -1.85
N THR A 70 9.99 -17.38 -0.62
CA THR A 70 10.50 -16.39 0.33
C THR A 70 12.01 -16.17 0.25
N SER A 71 12.71 -16.86 -0.68
CA SER A 71 14.16 -16.73 -0.86
C SER A 71 14.61 -15.41 -1.48
N TYR A 72 13.67 -14.65 -2.07
CA TYR A 72 13.92 -13.31 -2.60
C TYR A 72 13.05 -12.26 -1.92
N ASN A 73 13.57 -11.03 -1.86
CA ASN A 73 12.80 -9.88 -1.42
C ASN A 73 12.03 -9.27 -2.61
N TYR A 74 10.76 -9.61 -2.75
CA TYR A 74 9.87 -9.05 -3.77
C TYR A 74 9.19 -7.74 -3.35
N GLY A 75 9.55 -7.17 -2.20
CA GLY A 75 8.89 -5.98 -1.65
C GLY A 75 7.54 -6.31 -1.01
N VAL A 76 6.54 -5.46 -1.23
CA VAL A 76 5.17 -5.68 -0.76
C VAL A 76 4.40 -6.44 -1.83
N VAL A 77 3.78 -7.56 -1.48
CA VAL A 77 3.02 -8.38 -2.42
C VAL A 77 1.52 -8.19 -2.25
N HIS A 78 0.74 -8.79 -3.14
CA HIS A 78 -0.72 -8.76 -3.07
C HIS A 78 -1.22 -9.32 -1.73
N SER A 79 -2.22 -8.65 -1.14
CA SER A 79 -2.84 -8.95 0.15
C SER A 79 -2.00 -8.63 1.40
N ASP A 80 -0.75 -8.17 1.27
CA ASP A 80 0.07 -7.76 2.43
C ASP A 80 -0.52 -6.58 3.22
N ASP A 81 -1.43 -5.82 2.65
CA ASP A 81 -2.16 -4.74 3.32
C ASP A 81 -3.31 -5.24 4.21
N ILE A 82 -3.99 -6.30 3.79
CA ILE A 82 -5.18 -6.86 4.46
C ILE A 82 -4.85 -7.37 5.86
N VAL A 83 -3.62 -7.85 6.09
CA VAL A 83 -3.17 -8.34 7.41
C VAL A 83 -3.20 -7.27 8.50
N TYR A 84 -3.20 -6.00 8.09
CA TYR A 84 -3.29 -4.86 8.99
C TYR A 84 -4.73 -4.42 9.27
N LEU A 85 -5.72 -5.05 8.63
CA LEU A 85 -7.15 -4.75 8.74
C LEU A 85 -7.95 -5.91 9.32
N LEU A 86 -7.64 -7.14 8.90
CA LEU A 86 -8.37 -8.36 9.26
C LEU A 86 -7.43 -9.32 9.97
N SER A 87 -7.95 -10.02 10.98
CA SER A 87 -7.26 -11.14 11.59
C SER A 87 -7.64 -12.43 10.88
N ASP A 88 -6.66 -13.24 10.52
CA ASP A 88 -6.86 -14.62 10.07
C ASP A 88 -6.09 -15.60 10.98
N ALA A 89 -6.30 -16.90 10.74
CA ALA A 89 -5.67 -17.95 11.52
C ALA A 89 -4.15 -18.04 11.30
N GLN A 90 -3.65 -17.63 10.14
CA GLN A 90 -2.21 -17.64 9.83
C GLN A 90 -1.52 -16.51 10.61
N LEU A 91 -2.10 -15.31 10.64
CA LEU A 91 -1.63 -14.17 11.43
C LEU A 91 -1.61 -14.43 12.93
N ALA A 92 -2.52 -15.27 13.44
CA ALA A 92 -2.50 -15.69 14.84
C ALA A 92 -1.24 -16.49 15.22
N LEU A 93 -0.56 -17.08 14.24
CA LEU A 93 0.70 -17.81 14.41
C LEU A 93 1.93 -16.92 14.29
N HIS A 94 1.77 -15.67 13.83
CA HIS A 94 2.87 -14.74 13.59
C HIS A 94 3.01 -13.70 14.71
N ASN A 95 4.22 -13.60 15.25
CA ASN A 95 4.57 -12.57 16.21
C ASN A 95 4.74 -11.23 15.51
N SER A 96 3.77 -10.34 15.67
CA SER A 96 3.84 -8.98 15.11
C SER A 96 4.86 -8.14 15.86
N THR A 97 5.62 -7.33 15.13
CA THR A 97 6.55 -6.36 15.73
C THR A 97 5.80 -5.14 16.27
N THR A 98 6.50 -4.28 17.03
CA THR A 98 5.93 -3.00 17.48
C THR A 98 5.50 -2.12 16.30
N THR A 99 6.26 -2.10 15.21
CA THR A 99 5.93 -1.33 14.01
C THR A 99 4.73 -1.93 13.27
N ASP A 100 4.56 -3.26 13.25
CA ASP A 100 3.36 -3.89 12.71
C ASP A 100 2.11 -3.55 13.52
N ILE A 101 2.21 -3.49 14.85
CA ILE A 101 1.11 -3.06 15.73
C ILE A 101 0.72 -1.59 15.46
N GLN A 102 1.72 -0.73 15.25
CA GLN A 102 1.47 0.66 14.87
C GLN A 102 0.82 0.75 13.48
N MET A 103 1.27 -0.07 12.52
CA MET A 103 0.68 -0.09 11.18
C MET A 103 -0.77 -0.59 11.21
N ARG A 104 -1.08 -1.63 12.01
CA ARG A 104 -2.47 -2.04 12.31
C ARG A 104 -3.30 -0.88 12.83
N THR A 105 -2.76 -0.12 13.78
CA THR A 105 -3.45 1.05 14.34
C THR A 105 -3.76 2.08 13.27
N VAL A 106 -2.80 2.41 12.39
CA VAL A 106 -3.00 3.35 11.29
C VAL A 106 -4.05 2.84 10.30
N MET A 107 -3.91 1.61 9.80
CA MET A 107 -4.82 1.04 8.79
C MET A 107 -6.25 0.94 9.31
N THR A 108 -6.45 0.40 10.50
CA THR A 108 -7.78 0.30 11.13
C THR A 108 -8.39 1.68 11.40
N THR A 109 -7.59 2.66 11.82
CA THR A 109 -8.09 4.03 12.06
C THR A 109 -8.50 4.73 10.76
N LEU A 110 -7.72 4.59 9.67
CA LEU A 110 -8.08 5.16 8.36
C LEU A 110 -9.40 4.59 7.84
N ILE A 111 -9.57 3.28 7.90
CA ILE A 111 -10.79 2.60 7.45
C ILE A 111 -11.98 2.91 8.38
N ASP A 112 -11.79 2.92 9.70
CA ASP A 112 -12.84 3.28 10.67
C ASP A 112 -13.34 4.73 10.47
N ASN A 113 -12.41 5.67 10.27
CA ASN A 113 -12.76 7.05 9.99
C ASN A 113 -13.55 7.20 8.69
N PHE A 114 -13.13 6.50 7.63
CA PHE A 114 -13.84 6.49 6.36
C PHE A 114 -15.25 5.88 6.51
N ALA A 115 -15.37 4.73 7.19
CA ALA A 115 -16.65 4.09 7.42
C ALA A 115 -17.63 4.97 8.22
N LYS A 116 -17.14 5.73 9.21
CA LYS A 116 -17.97 6.59 10.06
C LYS A 116 -18.33 7.93 9.42
N ARG A 117 -17.43 8.51 8.60
CA ARG A 117 -17.52 9.93 8.21
C ARG A 117 -17.32 10.19 6.72
N GLY A 118 -16.95 9.18 5.93
CA GLY A 118 -16.60 9.33 4.52
C GLY A 118 -15.26 10.03 4.28
N ASP A 119 -14.49 10.34 5.32
CA ASP A 119 -13.15 10.95 5.23
C ASP A 119 -12.15 10.16 6.10
N PRO A 120 -11.17 9.46 5.49
CA PRO A 120 -10.21 8.61 6.20
C PRO A 120 -9.35 9.38 7.22
N THR A 121 -9.20 10.69 7.00
CA THR A 121 -8.38 11.59 7.83
C THR A 121 -9.20 12.74 8.39
N SER A 122 -10.48 12.47 8.70
CA SER A 122 -11.41 13.42 9.33
C SER A 122 -10.87 14.04 10.62
N LYS A 123 -10.00 13.31 11.33
CA LYS A 123 -9.24 13.80 12.48
C LYS A 123 -7.79 13.36 12.34
N LEU A 124 -6.87 14.32 12.52
CA LEU A 124 -5.43 14.03 12.64
C LEU A 124 -5.09 13.74 14.11
N ASP A 125 -4.11 12.87 14.30
CA ASP A 125 -3.59 12.52 15.62
C ASP A 125 -2.12 12.07 15.53
N ARG A 126 -1.62 11.41 16.59
CA ARG A 126 -0.23 10.95 16.66
C ARG A 126 0.10 9.82 15.67
N PHE A 127 -0.91 9.12 15.14
CA PHE A 127 -0.76 8.01 14.20
C PHE A 127 -1.03 8.46 12.76
N ILE A 128 -2.02 9.33 12.56
CA ILE A 128 -2.36 9.91 11.26
C ILE A 128 -2.01 11.39 11.29
N THR A 129 -0.80 11.70 10.83
CA THR A 129 -0.24 13.07 10.90
C THR A 129 -0.44 13.88 9.63
N GLN A 130 -0.81 13.24 8.52
CA GLN A 130 -1.02 13.87 7.22
C GLN A 130 -2.46 13.72 6.76
N LYS A 131 -2.95 14.75 6.08
CA LYS A 131 -4.28 14.73 5.47
C LYS A 131 -4.25 13.87 4.22
N TRP A 132 -5.24 12.99 4.08
CA TRP A 132 -5.52 12.27 2.84
C TRP A 132 -6.52 13.08 2.04
N GLU A 133 -6.02 13.77 1.02
CA GLU A 133 -6.85 14.55 0.11
C GLU A 133 -7.56 13.64 -0.89
N PRO A 134 -8.85 13.87 -1.18
CA PRO A 134 -9.54 13.13 -2.22
C PRO A 134 -8.95 13.45 -3.60
N VAL A 135 -9.03 12.48 -4.51
CA VAL A 135 -8.57 12.63 -5.89
C VAL A 135 -9.42 13.69 -6.59
N LYS A 136 -8.75 14.65 -7.24
CA LYS A 136 -9.41 15.77 -7.92
C LYS A 136 -9.58 15.49 -9.40
N ARG A 137 -10.61 16.06 -10.00
CA ARG A 137 -10.80 16.04 -11.45
C ARG A 137 -9.54 16.58 -12.14
N ASN A 138 -9.03 15.82 -13.11
CA ASN A 138 -7.81 16.13 -13.89
C ASN A 138 -6.52 16.27 -13.07
N LYS A 139 -6.50 15.87 -11.79
CA LYS A 139 -5.30 15.87 -10.96
C LYS A 139 -5.28 14.62 -10.09
N PHE A 140 -4.64 13.57 -10.64
CA PHE A 140 -4.44 12.33 -9.93
C PHE A 140 -3.48 12.53 -8.75
N SER A 141 -3.83 11.92 -7.62
CA SER A 141 -2.99 11.82 -6.44
C SER A 141 -3.38 10.57 -5.67
N TYR A 142 -2.48 10.10 -4.82
CA TYR A 142 -2.70 8.97 -3.95
C TYR A 142 -2.10 9.20 -2.58
N TYR A 143 -2.63 8.50 -1.59
CA TYR A 143 -2.07 8.48 -0.24
C TYR A 143 -1.10 7.31 -0.11
N ALA A 144 0.19 7.64 -0.02
CA ALA A 144 1.25 6.69 0.20
C ALA A 144 1.26 6.26 1.68
N ILE A 145 1.02 4.98 1.92
CA ILE A 145 1.09 4.34 3.23
C ILE A 145 2.36 3.48 3.23
N MET A 146 3.50 4.10 3.51
CA MET A 146 4.83 3.46 3.42
C MET A 146 5.31 2.93 4.77
N GLY A 147 4.67 3.34 5.86
CA GLY A 147 4.89 2.84 7.20
C GLY A 147 4.05 3.61 8.21
N PRO A 148 4.07 3.19 9.49
CA PRO A 148 3.24 3.80 10.53
C PRO A 148 3.54 5.28 10.79
N ASN A 149 4.75 5.74 10.47
CA ASN A 149 5.17 7.14 10.59
C ASN A 149 5.50 7.77 9.22
N ASP A 150 5.22 7.07 8.12
CA ASP A 150 5.53 7.52 6.76
C ASP A 150 4.25 7.50 5.89
N LEU A 151 3.42 8.50 6.14
CA LEU A 151 2.15 8.74 5.45
C LEU A 151 2.25 10.06 4.70
N ARG A 152 1.87 10.11 3.42
CA ARG A 152 1.96 11.33 2.62
C ARG A 152 1.12 11.25 1.35
N THR A 153 0.73 12.40 0.81
CA THR A 153 0.09 12.48 -0.51
C THR A 153 1.14 12.68 -1.60
N GLU A 154 1.06 11.87 -2.66
CA GLU A 154 1.92 11.96 -3.85
C GLU A 154 1.06 12.03 -5.13
N SER A 155 1.64 12.54 -6.22
CA SER A 155 0.96 12.68 -7.52
C SER A 155 1.65 11.94 -8.66
N THR A 156 2.83 11.39 -8.42
CA THR A 156 3.66 10.77 -9.44
C THR A 156 4.12 9.42 -8.91
N LEU A 157 3.68 8.34 -9.57
CA LEU A 157 4.41 7.08 -9.50
C LEU A 157 5.62 7.25 -10.40
N TYR A 158 6.83 7.01 -9.86
CA TYR A 158 8.15 7.15 -10.49
C TYR A 158 8.71 8.58 -10.53
#